data_AF-A0A7Y2DMB9-F1
#
_entry.id   AF-A0A7Y2DMB9-F1
#
_cell.length_a   1.000
_cell.length_b   1.000
_cell.length_c   1.000
_cell.angle_alpha   90.00
_cell.angle_beta   90.00
_cell.angle_gamma   90.00
#
_symmetry.space_group_name_H-M   'P 1'
#
loop_
_entity.id
_entity.type
_entity.pdbx_description
1 polymer ?
#
loop_
_entity_poly.entity_id
_entity_poly.type
_entity_poly.pdbx_seq_one_letter_code
_entity_poly.pdbx_strand_id
1 'polypeptide(L)'
;MALWAFILGYIISSMIQIFVTEKRMQKTMGKNESKSVLLGTFFGFISSSCSFAALASAKSLFKKGASFVSSIAFLLASTNLVIELGIIISIFLGWQFVVGEYAGGILLIAICWVLLRIISPKKLIEKARKNLENQNDGDAMDDSKDWKKQIQKEGSWARVAKKYKMEWQMVWKDVTVGFTIAGIVAAFIPDSIFQTLFINSGPGNTDFTFFEILEHIIVGPVAAFLTFIGSMGNIPLAALLFGKGVSFAGVMAFIFSDLVVFPVLRINARYYGWKMSLFILFLLFTALIGTSLALHYSFDLFGILPDPSQVKIQDSTYFKIDYTFFLNIVFLAISAYLVYLGFFKKKDVDHQMSEMAPKSELLERILKYAAYLCYAWLAGGLIVKFLIQ
;
A
#
# COMPACT_ATOMS: atom_id res chain seq x y z
N MET A 1 12.01 -2.38 9.60
CA MET A 1 12.64 -1.77 8.41
C MET A 1 11.83 -0.60 7.85
N ALA A 2 10.54 -0.70 7.53
CA ALA A 2 9.83 0.34 6.77
C ALA A 2 9.21 1.56 7.52
N LEU A 3 9.56 1.85 8.78
CA LEU A 3 8.84 2.88 9.58
C LEU A 3 8.90 4.28 8.94
N TRP A 4 10.04 4.66 8.37
CA TRP A 4 10.23 5.94 7.70
C TRP A 4 9.23 6.18 6.56
N ALA A 5 8.90 5.15 5.79
CA ALA A 5 7.97 5.23 4.65
C ALA A 5 6.53 5.51 5.11
N PHE A 6 6.11 4.90 6.24
CA PHE A 6 4.82 5.21 6.86
C PHE A 6 4.75 6.67 7.30
N ILE A 7 5.78 7.12 8.01
CA ILE A 7 5.87 8.50 8.50
C ILE A 7 5.81 9.47 7.31
N LEU A 8 6.63 9.24 6.28
CA LEU A 8 6.66 10.05 5.08
C LEU A 8 5.28 10.11 4.41
N GLY A 9 4.62 8.97 4.19
CA GLY A 9 3.29 8.93 3.58
C GLY A 9 2.23 9.70 4.34
N TYR A 10 2.20 9.58 5.67
CA TYR A 10 1.26 10.34 6.49
C TYR A 10 1.59 11.84 6.53
N ILE A 11 2.88 12.21 6.48
CA ILE A 11 3.31 13.60 6.36
C ILE A 11 2.86 14.16 5.01
N ILE A 12 3.14 13.46 3.90
CA ILE A 12 2.71 13.86 2.55
C ILE A 12 1.18 14.00 2.50
N SER A 13 0.45 13.00 3.00
CA SER A 13 -1.00 13.02 3.11
C SER A 13 -1.50 14.26 3.86
N SER A 14 -0.92 14.58 5.02
CA SER A 14 -1.25 15.76 5.81
C SER A 14 -0.88 17.06 5.11
N MET A 15 0.27 17.10 4.42
CA MET A 15 0.70 18.25 3.63
C MET A 15 -0.21 18.50 2.44
N ILE A 16 -0.67 17.46 1.73
CA ILE A 16 -1.66 17.59 0.65
C ILE A 16 -2.97 18.16 1.21
N GLN A 17 -3.43 17.63 2.35
CA GLN A 17 -4.65 18.12 3.00
C GLN A 17 -4.52 19.59 3.45
N ILE A 18 -3.34 20.03 3.89
CA ILE A 18 -3.17 21.38 4.44
C ILE A 18 -2.70 22.43 3.41
N PHE A 19 -1.84 22.07 2.45
CA PHE A 19 -1.20 23.03 1.56
C PHE A 19 -1.81 23.06 0.16
N VAL A 20 -2.57 22.05 -0.24
CA VAL A 20 -3.15 21.96 -1.59
C VAL A 20 -4.64 22.30 -1.54
N THR A 21 -5.06 23.25 -2.38
CA THR A 21 -6.45 23.66 -2.50
C THR A 21 -7.23 22.72 -3.42
N GLU A 22 -8.54 22.59 -3.18
CA GLU A 22 -9.41 21.73 -3.99
C GLU A 22 -9.47 22.21 -5.44
N LYS A 23 -9.59 23.53 -5.66
CA LYS A 23 -9.57 24.12 -7.00
C LYS A 23 -8.33 23.75 -7.80
N ARG A 24 -7.16 23.75 -7.15
CA ARG A 24 -5.90 23.41 -7.82
C ARG A 24 -5.87 21.92 -8.16
N MET A 25 -6.22 21.06 -7.21
CA MET A 25 -6.29 19.62 -7.41
C MET A 25 -7.28 19.25 -8.52
N GLN A 26 -8.48 19.82 -8.53
CA GLN A 26 -9.49 19.62 -9.57
C GLN A 26 -9.02 20.13 -10.95
N LYS A 27 -8.32 21.26 -10.99
CA LYS A 27 -7.79 21.83 -12.24
C LYS A 27 -6.71 20.94 -12.87
N THR A 28 -5.82 20.34 -12.07
CA THR A 28 -4.75 19.47 -12.59
C THR A 28 -5.17 18.01 -12.76
N MET A 29 -5.95 17.44 -11.84
CA MET A 29 -6.22 15.99 -11.77
C MET A 29 -7.72 15.62 -11.79
N GLY A 30 -8.61 16.59 -12.05
CA GLY A 30 -10.06 16.40 -11.99
C GLY A 30 -10.82 16.39 -13.32
N LYS A 31 -10.33 17.04 -14.39
CA LYS A 31 -11.14 17.29 -15.61
C LYS A 31 -10.88 16.35 -16.79
N ASN A 32 -9.62 16.11 -17.15
CA ASN A 32 -9.28 15.26 -18.31
C ASN A 32 -8.85 13.88 -17.83
N GLU A 33 -9.61 12.83 -18.14
CA GLU A 33 -9.37 11.47 -17.66
C GLU A 33 -7.93 10.99 -17.94
N SER A 34 -7.49 10.99 -19.20
CA SER A 34 -6.14 10.49 -19.56
C SER A 34 -5.01 11.33 -18.97
N LYS A 35 -5.17 12.66 -18.93
CA LYS A 35 -4.17 13.54 -18.27
C LYS A 35 -4.11 13.29 -16.76
N SER A 36 -5.26 13.00 -16.16
CA SER A 36 -5.36 12.76 -14.72
C SER A 36 -4.75 11.40 -14.34
N VAL A 37 -4.92 10.37 -15.17
CA VAL A 37 -4.20 9.09 -15.01
C VAL A 37 -2.70 9.31 -15.09
N LEU A 38 -2.22 9.97 -16.15
CA LEU A 38 -0.78 10.20 -16.35
C LEU A 38 -0.15 11.01 -15.20
N LEU A 39 -0.82 12.06 -14.73
CA LEU A 39 -0.37 12.83 -13.57
C LEU A 39 -0.41 12.00 -12.28
N GLY A 40 -1.45 11.20 -12.08
CA GLY A 40 -1.55 10.29 -10.95
C GLY A 40 -0.38 9.31 -10.92
N THR A 41 -0.12 8.64 -12.04
CA THR A 41 1.00 7.72 -12.22
C THR A 41 2.34 8.41 -11.97
N PHE A 42 2.58 9.59 -12.56
CA PHE A 42 3.83 10.33 -12.41
C PHE A 42 4.09 10.74 -10.96
N PHE A 43 3.10 11.33 -10.28
CA PHE A 43 3.25 11.70 -8.88
C PHE A 43 3.31 10.48 -7.96
N GLY A 44 2.63 9.40 -8.29
CA GLY A 44 2.69 8.14 -7.54
C GLY A 44 4.11 7.55 -7.58
N PHE A 45 4.67 7.41 -8.79
CA PHE A 45 6.04 6.95 -9.00
C PHE A 45 7.06 7.77 -8.19
N ILE A 46 6.96 9.11 -8.24
CA ILE A 46 7.84 10.00 -7.46
C ILE A 46 7.64 9.81 -5.96
N SER A 47 6.38 9.62 -5.52
CA SER A 47 6.04 9.47 -4.11
C SER A 47 6.61 8.18 -3.50
N SER A 48 6.87 7.15 -4.32
CA SER A 48 7.55 5.89 -3.96
C SER A 48 7.32 5.46 -2.50
N SER A 49 6.12 4.98 -2.20
CA SER A 49 5.65 4.78 -0.83
C SER A 49 5.15 3.35 -0.63
N CYS A 50 5.23 2.84 0.60
CA CYS A 50 4.62 1.55 0.92
C CYS A 50 3.09 1.60 0.76
N SER A 51 2.44 0.44 0.62
CA SER A 51 1.01 0.33 0.28
C SER A 51 0.09 1.11 1.23
N PHE A 52 0.40 1.16 2.52
CA PHE A 52 -0.35 1.94 3.51
C PHE A 52 -0.15 3.46 3.39
N ALA A 53 1.10 3.89 3.16
CA ALA A 53 1.45 5.30 2.94
C ALA A 53 0.84 5.84 1.63
N ALA A 54 0.89 5.03 0.58
CA ALA A 54 0.29 5.33 -0.72
C ALA A 54 -1.24 5.45 -0.60
N LEU A 55 -1.90 4.57 0.17
CA LEU A 55 -3.35 4.61 0.39
C LEU A 55 -3.81 5.86 1.15
N ALA A 56 -3.07 6.27 2.19
CA ALA A 56 -3.34 7.53 2.89
C ALA A 56 -3.20 8.75 1.97
N SER A 57 -2.17 8.77 1.13
CA SER A 57 -1.94 9.86 0.16
C SER A 57 -2.99 9.87 -0.96
N ALA A 58 -3.36 8.71 -1.50
CA ALA A 58 -4.41 8.55 -2.50
C ALA A 58 -5.78 9.04 -1.99
N LYS A 59 -6.12 8.71 -0.73
CA LYS A 59 -7.31 9.23 -0.04
C LYS A 59 -7.29 10.75 0.03
N SER A 60 -6.17 11.35 0.41
CA SER A 60 -6.02 12.80 0.49
C SER A 60 -6.16 13.49 -0.87
N LEU A 61 -5.58 12.92 -1.93
CA LEU A 61 -5.78 13.39 -3.30
C LEU A 61 -7.26 13.34 -3.71
N PHE A 62 -7.92 12.22 -3.44
CA PHE A 62 -9.34 12.03 -3.78
C PHE A 62 -10.23 12.99 -3.01
N LYS A 63 -9.97 13.16 -1.71
CA LYS A 63 -10.67 14.12 -0.83
C LYS A 63 -10.51 15.55 -1.33
N LYS A 64 -9.33 15.94 -1.80
CA LYS A 64 -9.06 17.26 -2.38
C LYS A 64 -9.64 17.45 -3.79
N GLY A 65 -10.41 16.49 -4.31
CA GLY A 65 -11.13 16.63 -5.57
C GLY A 65 -10.41 16.06 -6.79
N ALA A 66 -9.32 15.31 -6.63
CA ALA A 66 -8.78 14.50 -7.73
C ALA A 66 -9.85 13.51 -8.22
N SER A 67 -9.80 13.15 -9.49
CA SER A 67 -10.64 12.08 -10.01
C SER A 67 -10.29 10.75 -9.33
N PHE A 68 -11.29 9.89 -9.11
CA PHE A 68 -11.08 8.59 -8.47
C PHE A 68 -10.05 7.75 -9.23
N VAL A 69 -10.11 7.77 -10.56
CA VAL A 69 -9.16 7.08 -11.44
C VAL A 69 -7.73 7.58 -11.22
N SER A 70 -7.54 8.90 -11.07
CA SER A 70 -6.21 9.48 -10.80
C SER A 70 -5.67 9.06 -9.43
N SER A 71 -6.53 8.99 -8.41
CA SER A 71 -6.15 8.49 -7.09
C SER A 71 -5.77 7.02 -7.10
N ILE A 72 -6.46 6.18 -7.88
CA ILE A 72 -6.08 4.76 -8.07
C ILE A 72 -4.78 4.65 -8.88
N ALA A 73 -4.59 5.46 -9.92
CA ALA A 73 -3.35 5.48 -10.68
C ALA A 73 -2.15 5.91 -9.82
N PHE A 74 -2.34 6.91 -8.95
CA PHE A 74 -1.35 7.31 -7.94
C PHE A 74 -1.05 6.18 -6.97
N LEU A 75 -2.08 5.51 -6.45
CA LEU A 75 -1.94 4.40 -5.51
C LEU A 75 -1.07 3.28 -6.11
N LEU A 76 -1.45 2.79 -7.29
CA LEU A 76 -0.76 1.70 -7.97
C LEU A 76 0.67 2.09 -8.39
N ALA A 77 0.86 3.29 -8.92
CA ALA A 77 2.19 3.74 -9.33
C ALA A 77 3.14 3.91 -8.13
N SER A 78 2.61 4.34 -6.98
CA SER A 78 3.40 4.54 -5.78
C SER A 78 3.88 3.25 -5.14
N THR A 79 3.19 2.13 -5.39
CA THR A 79 3.53 0.80 -4.85
C THR A 79 4.26 -0.09 -5.85
N ASN A 80 3.91 -0.03 -7.14
CA ASN A 80 4.37 -1.01 -8.15
C ASN A 80 5.39 -0.45 -9.15
N LEU A 81 5.67 0.85 -9.15
CA LEU A 81 6.73 1.44 -10.00
C LEU A 81 7.97 1.85 -9.18
N VAL A 82 8.11 1.34 -7.96
CA VAL A 82 9.17 1.73 -7.05
C VAL A 82 10.54 1.20 -7.51
N ILE A 83 11.55 2.06 -7.53
CA ILE A 83 12.92 1.68 -7.92
C ILE A 83 13.53 0.70 -6.90
N GLU A 84 13.30 0.94 -5.62
CA GLU A 84 13.76 0.08 -4.51
C GLU A 84 13.26 -1.35 -4.66
N LEU A 85 11.98 -1.54 -5.02
CA LEU A 85 11.40 -2.86 -5.22
C LEU A 85 12.03 -3.59 -6.41
N GLY A 86 12.28 -2.89 -7.51
CA GLY A 86 12.96 -3.46 -8.68
C GLY A 86 14.38 -3.93 -8.35
N ILE A 87 15.12 -3.22 -7.50
CA ILE A 87 16.45 -3.67 -7.05
C ILE A 87 16.35 -4.96 -6.24
N ILE A 88 15.40 -5.05 -5.30
CA ILE A 88 15.18 -6.26 -4.49
C ILE A 88 14.79 -7.43 -5.39
N ILE A 89 13.82 -7.23 -6.29
CA ILE A 89 13.40 -8.26 -7.26
C ILE A 89 14.59 -8.73 -8.11
N SER A 90 15.42 -7.80 -8.60
CA SER A 90 16.61 -8.15 -9.38
C SER A 90 17.57 -9.08 -8.64
N ILE A 91 17.71 -8.91 -7.32
CA ILE A 91 18.65 -9.70 -6.50
C ILE A 91 18.12 -11.12 -6.27
N PHE A 92 16.81 -11.27 -6.07
CA PHE A 92 16.18 -12.54 -5.68
C PHE A 92 15.70 -13.37 -6.87
N LEU A 93 15.09 -12.71 -7.86
CA LEU A 93 14.31 -13.32 -8.94
C LEU A 93 14.90 -13.08 -10.34
N GLY A 94 15.79 -12.10 -10.48
CA GLY A 94 16.43 -11.76 -11.75
C GLY A 94 15.73 -10.63 -12.51
N TRP A 95 16.31 -10.25 -13.66
CA TRP A 95 15.90 -9.05 -14.42
C TRP A 95 14.53 -9.21 -15.10
N GLN A 96 14.12 -10.44 -15.45
CA GLN A 96 12.84 -10.71 -16.10
C GLN A 96 11.68 -10.28 -15.20
N PHE A 97 11.78 -10.56 -13.90
CA PHE A 97 10.78 -10.10 -12.92
C PHE A 97 10.83 -8.59 -12.70
N VAL A 98 11.98 -7.92 -12.87
CA VAL A 98 12.05 -6.45 -12.81
C VAL A 98 11.30 -5.82 -13.97
N VAL A 99 11.48 -6.36 -15.18
CA VAL A 99 10.70 -5.93 -16.36
C VAL A 99 9.23 -6.27 -16.15
N GLY A 100 8.91 -7.46 -15.63
CA GLY A 100 7.57 -7.87 -15.26
C GLY A 100 6.91 -6.91 -14.27
N GLU A 101 7.64 -6.46 -13.24
CA GLU A 101 7.15 -5.50 -12.23
C GLU A 101 6.80 -4.16 -12.86
N TYR A 102 7.72 -3.55 -13.62
CA TYR A 102 7.47 -2.22 -14.19
C TYR A 102 6.45 -2.24 -15.33
N ALA A 103 6.58 -3.20 -16.25
CA ALA A 103 5.61 -3.36 -17.34
C ALA A 103 4.23 -3.74 -16.77
N GLY A 104 4.21 -4.64 -15.79
CA GLY A 104 3.00 -5.04 -15.09
C GLY A 104 2.36 -3.91 -14.31
N GLY A 105 3.12 -3.08 -13.60
CA GLY A 105 2.60 -1.92 -12.89
C GLY A 105 1.93 -0.92 -13.84
N ILE A 106 2.54 -0.65 -15.00
CA ILE A 106 1.92 0.19 -16.05
C ILE A 106 0.64 -0.47 -16.59
N LEU A 107 0.69 -1.76 -16.86
CA LEU A 107 -0.43 -2.53 -17.41
C LEU A 107 -1.58 -2.66 -16.40
N LEU A 108 -1.28 -2.81 -15.11
CA LEU A 108 -2.22 -2.83 -14.00
C LEU A 108 -2.98 -1.50 -13.91
N ILE A 109 -2.27 -0.36 -14.03
CA ILE A 109 -2.87 0.98 -14.09
C ILE A 109 -3.77 1.09 -15.32
N ALA A 110 -3.32 0.63 -16.49
CA ALA A 110 -4.08 0.68 -17.72
C ALA A 110 -5.37 -0.16 -17.65
N ILE A 111 -5.28 -1.40 -17.13
CA ILE A 111 -6.44 -2.27 -16.95
C ILE A 111 -7.39 -1.67 -15.91
N CYS A 112 -6.90 -1.16 -14.78
CA CYS A 112 -7.75 -0.47 -13.80
C CYS A 112 -8.47 0.73 -14.42
N TRP A 113 -7.79 1.51 -15.24
CA TRP A 113 -8.38 2.64 -15.95
C TRP A 113 -9.51 2.19 -16.90
N VAL A 114 -9.27 1.13 -17.69
CA VAL A 114 -10.28 0.55 -18.59
C VAL A 114 -11.47 -0.01 -17.80
N LEU A 115 -11.23 -0.81 -16.76
CA LEU A 115 -12.28 -1.38 -15.91
C LEU A 115 -13.13 -0.28 -15.24
N LEU A 116 -12.50 0.78 -14.73
CA LEU A 116 -13.23 1.91 -14.16
C LEU A 116 -14.09 2.66 -15.19
N ARG A 117 -13.62 2.74 -16.44
CA ARG A 117 -14.37 3.35 -17.53
C ARG A 117 -15.58 2.50 -17.94
N ILE A 118 -15.40 1.18 -18.00
CA ILE A 118 -16.48 0.23 -18.34
C ILE A 118 -17.52 0.16 -17.22
N ILE A 119 -17.10 -0.04 -15.97
CA ILE A 119 -18.00 -0.21 -14.83
C ILE A 119 -18.66 1.13 -14.44
N SER A 120 -17.94 2.25 -14.59
CA SER A 120 -18.43 3.60 -14.32
C SER A 120 -19.28 3.74 -13.04
N PRO A 121 -18.75 3.39 -11.85
CA PRO A 121 -19.53 3.27 -10.61
C PRO A 121 -19.82 4.64 -9.96
N LYS A 122 -20.47 5.55 -10.68
CA LYS A 122 -20.67 6.97 -10.29
C LYS A 122 -21.28 7.12 -8.89
N LYS A 123 -22.32 6.34 -8.58
CA LYS A 123 -23.00 6.38 -7.26
C LYS A 123 -22.08 5.98 -6.10
N LEU A 124 -21.20 5.01 -6.31
CA LEU A 124 -20.23 4.56 -5.29
C LEU A 124 -19.15 5.62 -5.07
N ILE A 125 -18.61 6.19 -6.14
CA ILE A 125 -17.59 7.24 -6.09
C ILE A 125 -18.14 8.49 -5.38
N GLU A 126 -19.35 8.92 -5.72
CA GLU A 126 -19.97 10.09 -5.09
C GLU A 126 -20.24 9.85 -3.59
N LYS A 127 -20.73 8.66 -3.23
CA LYS A 127 -20.93 8.29 -1.82
C LYS A 127 -19.60 8.21 -1.06
N ALA A 128 -18.56 7.68 -1.68
CA ALA A 128 -17.22 7.64 -1.09
C ALA A 128 -16.66 9.04 -0.85
N ARG A 129 -16.88 9.97 -1.79
CA ARG A 129 -16.49 11.37 -1.62
C ARG A 129 -17.27 12.03 -0.48
N LYS A 130 -18.59 11.88 -0.45
CA LYS A 130 -19.44 12.36 0.66
C LYS A 130 -19.02 11.80 2.01
N ASN A 131 -18.59 10.53 2.09
CA ASN A 131 -18.07 9.94 3.33
C ASN A 131 -16.79 10.64 3.82
N LEU A 132 -15.91 11.09 2.92
CA LEU A 132 -14.68 11.81 3.27
C LEU A 132 -14.92 13.29 3.60
N GLU A 133 -15.92 13.90 2.96
CA GLU A 133 -16.39 15.27 3.25
C GLU A 133 -17.15 15.32 4.58
N ASN A 134 -17.96 14.31 4.90
CA ASN A 134 -18.67 14.22 6.19
C ASN A 134 -17.73 13.95 7.38
N GLN A 135 -16.52 13.43 7.14
CA GLN A 135 -15.42 13.44 8.11
C GLN A 135 -14.78 14.84 8.24
N ASN A 136 -15.54 15.91 8.00
CA ASN A 136 -15.04 17.27 8.12
C ASN A 136 -14.82 17.64 9.58
N ASP A 137 -13.55 17.74 9.93
CA ASP A 137 -13.03 18.80 10.77
C ASP A 137 -13.31 20.14 10.05
N GLY A 138 -13.86 21.13 10.77
CA GLY A 138 -14.23 22.46 10.26
C GLY A 138 -13.07 23.34 9.78
N ASP A 139 -12.14 22.80 8.99
CA ASP A 139 -11.12 23.57 8.31
C ASP A 139 -11.73 24.24 7.08
N ALA A 140 -12.47 25.34 7.32
CA ALA A 140 -12.71 26.35 6.32
C ALA A 140 -11.36 26.93 5.87
N MET A 141 -10.72 26.27 4.90
CA MET A 141 -9.59 26.85 4.22
C MET A 141 -10.09 28.00 3.37
N ASP A 142 -9.61 29.18 3.73
CA ASP A 142 -9.62 30.36 2.88
C ASP A 142 -8.97 30.01 1.53
N ASP A 143 -9.83 29.71 0.56
CA ASP A 143 -9.58 29.19 -0.79
C ASP A 143 -8.76 30.17 -1.65
N SER A 144 -8.38 31.32 -1.09
CA SER A 144 -7.67 32.45 -1.70
C SER A 144 -6.16 32.50 -1.43
N LYS A 145 -5.61 31.67 -0.52
CA LYS A 145 -4.21 31.81 -0.09
C LYS A 145 -3.21 30.99 -0.89
N ASP A 146 -2.16 31.69 -1.32
CA ASP A 146 -1.01 31.17 -2.05
C ASP A 146 -0.24 30.11 -1.22
N TRP A 147 -0.16 28.87 -1.72
CA TRP A 147 0.46 27.72 -1.03
C TRP A 147 1.89 27.99 -0.55
N LYS A 148 2.65 28.82 -1.29
CA LYS A 148 4.00 29.26 -0.91
C LYS A 148 4.00 30.01 0.43
N LYS A 149 3.02 30.88 0.63
CA LYS A 149 2.84 31.62 1.89
C LYS A 149 2.33 30.72 3.01
N GLN A 150 1.63 29.64 2.71
CA GLN A 150 1.19 28.67 3.73
C GLN A 150 2.34 27.78 4.21
N ILE A 151 3.21 27.31 3.31
CA ILE A 151 4.40 26.50 3.66
C ILE A 151 5.38 27.28 4.54
N GLN A 152 5.48 28.60 4.38
CA GLN A 152 6.36 29.43 5.20
C GLN A 152 5.80 29.70 6.61
N LYS A 153 4.51 29.46 6.84
CA LYS A 153 3.87 29.75 8.14
C LYS A 153 3.97 28.56 9.08
N GLU A 154 4.61 28.76 10.23
CA GLU A 154 4.62 27.76 11.32
C GLU A 154 3.21 27.32 11.75
N GLY A 155 2.20 28.21 11.68
CA GLY A 155 0.81 27.87 12.00
C GLY A 155 0.20 26.83 11.07
N SER A 156 0.64 26.77 9.80
CA SER A 156 0.20 25.73 8.87
C SER A 156 0.85 24.40 9.18
N TRP A 157 2.14 24.39 9.56
CA TRP A 157 2.83 23.17 10.02
C TRP A 157 2.25 22.60 11.31
N ALA A 158 1.72 23.46 12.21
CA ALA A 158 0.98 23.00 13.38
C ALA A 158 -0.30 22.24 13.00
N ARG A 159 -1.02 22.70 11.97
CA ARG A 159 -2.17 21.98 11.41
C ARG A 159 -1.77 20.67 10.73
N VAL A 160 -0.66 20.67 9.98
CA VAL A 160 -0.07 19.43 9.41
C VAL A 160 0.21 18.42 10.51
N ALA A 161 0.81 18.84 11.63
CA ALA A 161 1.10 17.97 12.76
C ALA A 161 -0.16 17.39 13.43
N LYS A 162 -1.20 18.22 13.63
CA LYS A 162 -2.48 17.74 14.19
C LYS A 162 -3.15 16.73 13.24
N LYS A 163 -3.15 17.00 11.93
CA LYS A 163 -3.68 16.08 10.92
C LYS A 163 -2.88 14.78 10.85
N TYR A 164 -1.55 14.87 10.89
CA TYR A 164 -0.65 13.72 10.91
C TYR A 164 -0.97 12.76 12.06
N LYS A 165 -1.16 13.30 13.27
CA LYS A 165 -1.56 12.50 14.44
C LYS A 165 -2.91 11.80 14.22
N MET A 166 -3.88 12.48 13.62
CA MET A 166 -5.19 11.90 13.34
C MET A 166 -5.12 10.76 12.32
N GLU A 167 -4.38 10.95 11.23
CA GLU A 167 -4.15 9.89 10.23
C GLU A 167 -3.49 8.66 10.87
N TRP A 168 -2.52 8.88 11.77
CA TRP A 168 -1.92 7.79 12.55
C TRP A 168 -2.93 7.09 13.48
N GLN A 169 -3.72 7.87 14.23
CA GLN A 169 -4.73 7.35 15.16
C GLN A 169 -5.81 6.52 14.46
N MET A 170 -6.08 6.81 13.19
CA MET A 170 -7.05 6.07 12.39
C MET A 170 -6.56 4.70 11.91
N VAL A 171 -5.26 4.40 11.96
CA VAL A 171 -4.74 3.23 11.22
C VAL A 171 -3.77 2.37 12.05
N TRP A 172 -3.25 2.89 13.17
CA TRP A 172 -2.27 2.16 13.98
C TRP A 172 -2.71 0.75 14.41
N LYS A 173 -3.99 0.55 14.76
CA LYS A 173 -4.52 -0.76 15.18
C LYS A 173 -4.44 -1.79 14.04
N ASP A 174 -4.84 -1.36 12.85
CA ASP A 174 -4.82 -2.18 11.63
C ASP A 174 -3.39 -2.58 11.26
N VAL A 175 -2.48 -1.62 11.33
CA VAL A 175 -1.06 -1.79 10.98
C VAL A 175 -0.35 -2.69 11.98
N THR A 176 -0.54 -2.47 13.29
CA THR A 176 0.09 -3.30 14.33
C THR A 176 -0.34 -4.76 14.19
N VAL A 177 -1.65 -5.03 14.09
CA VAL A 177 -2.14 -6.41 13.98
C VAL A 177 -1.70 -7.05 12.67
N GLY A 178 -1.78 -6.33 11.54
CA GLY A 178 -1.34 -6.83 10.24
C GLY A 178 0.13 -7.25 10.23
N PHE A 179 1.03 -6.39 10.71
CA PHE A 179 2.46 -6.73 10.77
C PHE A 179 2.81 -7.83 11.76
N THR A 180 2.12 -7.92 12.90
CA THR A 180 2.36 -9.01 13.85
C THR A 180 1.92 -10.35 13.27
N ILE A 181 0.74 -10.41 12.61
CA ILE A 181 0.30 -11.63 11.92
C ILE A 181 1.28 -11.99 10.82
N ALA A 182 1.70 -11.04 9.98
CA ALA A 182 2.67 -11.29 8.92
C ALA A 182 4.00 -11.84 9.46
N GLY A 183 4.48 -11.32 10.60
CA GLY A 183 5.69 -11.83 11.26
C GLY A 183 5.52 -13.24 11.84
N ILE A 184 4.37 -13.55 12.44
CA ILE A 184 4.05 -14.90 12.94
C ILE A 184 3.97 -15.87 11.76
N VAL A 185 3.26 -15.50 10.70
CA VAL A 185 3.13 -16.31 9.49
C VAL A 185 4.50 -16.61 8.89
N ALA A 186 5.34 -15.59 8.70
CA ALA A 186 6.68 -15.74 8.16
C ALA A 186 7.61 -16.59 9.05
N ALA A 187 7.37 -16.65 10.35
CA ALA A 187 8.19 -17.43 11.29
C ALA A 187 7.70 -18.87 11.49
N PHE A 188 6.39 -19.10 11.44
CA PHE A 188 5.78 -20.36 11.86
C PHE A 188 5.14 -21.17 10.72
N ILE A 189 4.78 -20.55 9.59
CA ILE A 189 4.19 -21.27 8.46
C ILE A 189 5.31 -21.76 7.55
N PRO A 190 5.51 -23.09 7.43
CA PRO A 190 6.52 -23.63 6.53
C PRO A 190 6.20 -23.31 5.08
N ASP A 191 7.25 -23.05 4.32
CA ASP A 191 7.17 -22.75 2.89
C ASP A 191 6.49 -23.85 2.06
N SER A 192 6.52 -25.10 2.53
CA SER A 192 5.87 -26.25 1.88
C SER A 192 4.34 -26.12 1.86
N ILE A 193 3.75 -25.45 2.84
CA ILE A 193 2.29 -25.23 2.87
C ILE A 193 1.89 -24.33 1.71
N PHE A 194 2.69 -23.29 1.41
CA PHE A 194 2.41 -22.45 0.26
C PHE A 194 2.58 -23.19 -1.06
N GLN A 195 3.56 -24.10 -1.17
CA GLN A 195 3.75 -24.91 -2.38
C GLN A 195 2.55 -25.80 -2.69
N THR A 196 1.94 -26.41 -1.66
CA THR A 196 0.77 -27.27 -1.86
C THR A 196 -0.48 -26.53 -2.35
N LEU A 197 -0.50 -25.21 -2.27
CA LEU A 197 -1.61 -24.40 -2.77
C LEU A 197 -1.58 -24.23 -4.29
N PHE A 198 -0.45 -24.47 -4.95
CA PHE A 198 -0.27 -24.25 -6.38
C PHE A 198 -0.26 -25.59 -7.13
N ILE A 199 -1.24 -25.83 -8.00
CA ILE A 199 -1.42 -27.13 -8.67
C ILE A 199 -0.28 -27.41 -9.66
N ASN A 200 0.24 -28.63 -9.68
CA ASN A 200 1.36 -29.05 -10.55
C ASN A 200 2.66 -28.26 -10.36
N SER A 201 2.80 -27.54 -9.23
CA SER A 201 4.06 -26.96 -8.80
C SER A 201 5.02 -28.04 -8.29
N GLY A 202 6.21 -28.11 -8.88
CA GLY A 202 7.24 -29.07 -8.50
C GLY A 202 8.58 -28.85 -9.24
N PRO A 203 9.68 -29.42 -8.73
CA PRO A 203 11.00 -29.26 -9.36
C PRO A 203 11.00 -29.81 -10.79
N GLY A 204 11.27 -28.95 -11.78
CA GLY A 204 11.38 -29.33 -13.19
C GLY A 204 10.10 -29.18 -14.03
N ASN A 205 8.96 -28.78 -13.44
CA ASN A 205 7.77 -28.43 -14.20
C ASN A 205 7.80 -26.95 -14.59
N THR A 206 8.00 -26.67 -15.87
CA THR A 206 7.95 -25.31 -16.44
C THR A 206 6.77 -25.10 -17.38
N ASP A 207 6.15 -26.19 -17.84
CA ASP A 207 5.04 -26.17 -18.78
C ASP A 207 3.72 -26.30 -18.02
N PHE A 208 2.95 -25.21 -18.00
CA PHE A 208 1.66 -25.16 -17.33
C PHE A 208 0.53 -25.01 -18.35
N THR A 209 -0.58 -25.69 -18.09
CA THR A 209 -1.81 -25.47 -18.85
C THR A 209 -2.43 -24.11 -18.50
N PHE A 210 -3.28 -23.56 -19.37
CA PHE A 210 -3.99 -22.30 -19.10
C PHE A 210 -4.72 -22.31 -17.74
N PHE A 211 -5.33 -23.45 -17.37
CA PHE A 211 -6.08 -23.55 -16.12
C PHE A 211 -5.17 -23.57 -14.89
N GLU A 212 -3.99 -24.19 -14.97
CA GLU A 212 -2.98 -24.15 -13.91
C GLU A 212 -2.42 -22.73 -13.75
N ILE A 213 -2.14 -22.04 -14.85
CA ILE A 213 -1.71 -20.63 -14.82
C ILE A 213 -2.79 -19.77 -14.15
N LEU A 214 -4.06 -19.94 -14.53
CA LEU A 214 -5.16 -19.19 -13.95
C LEU A 214 -5.32 -19.49 -12.45
N GLU A 215 -5.18 -20.75 -12.06
CA GLU A 215 -5.22 -21.18 -10.66
C GLU A 215 -4.08 -20.55 -9.86
N HIS A 216 -2.85 -20.61 -10.36
CA HIS A 216 -1.70 -19.95 -9.74
C HIS A 216 -1.91 -18.44 -9.57
N ILE A 217 -2.48 -17.77 -10.57
CA ILE A 217 -2.77 -16.33 -10.53
C ILE A 217 -3.85 -15.98 -9.49
N ILE A 218 -4.82 -16.86 -9.26
CA ILE A 218 -5.88 -16.65 -8.26
C ILE A 218 -5.37 -16.97 -6.86
N VAL A 219 -4.63 -18.06 -6.70
CA VAL A 219 -4.10 -18.51 -5.42
C VAL A 219 -3.08 -17.55 -4.86
N GLY A 220 -2.22 -16.94 -5.69
CA GLY A 220 -1.23 -15.96 -5.24
C GLY A 220 -1.83 -14.85 -4.37
N PRO A 221 -2.75 -14.02 -4.88
CA PRO A 221 -3.40 -12.98 -4.09
C PRO A 221 -4.21 -13.50 -2.91
N VAL A 222 -4.81 -14.68 -3.01
CA VAL A 222 -5.52 -15.31 -1.87
C VAL A 222 -4.55 -15.65 -0.75
N ALA A 223 -3.40 -16.24 -1.09
CA ALA A 223 -2.34 -16.50 -0.12
C ALA A 223 -1.86 -15.20 0.52
N ALA A 224 -1.55 -14.16 -0.26
CA ALA A 224 -1.13 -12.88 0.28
C ALA A 224 -2.19 -12.21 1.18
N PHE A 225 -3.48 -12.32 0.80
CA PHE A 225 -4.58 -11.82 1.60
C PHE A 225 -4.65 -12.51 2.97
N LEU A 226 -4.40 -13.83 3.02
CA LEU A 226 -4.40 -14.64 4.24
C LEU A 226 -3.14 -14.47 5.09
N THR A 227 -2.00 -14.15 4.48
CA THR A 227 -0.73 -13.97 5.19
C THR A 227 -0.48 -12.54 5.65
N PHE A 228 -1.26 -11.58 5.15
CA PHE A 228 -1.16 -10.16 5.50
C PHE A 228 0.20 -9.54 5.14
N ILE A 229 0.91 -10.16 4.19
CA ILE A 229 2.24 -9.72 3.76
C ILE A 229 2.09 -8.62 2.69
N GLY A 230 2.80 -7.51 2.87
CA GLY A 230 2.83 -6.41 1.90
C GLY A 230 3.94 -6.58 0.85
N SER A 231 4.01 -5.66 -0.12
CA SER A 231 4.90 -5.74 -1.30
C SER A 231 6.36 -6.14 -0.98
N MET A 232 7.01 -5.48 -0.01
CA MET A 232 8.39 -5.83 0.37
C MET A 232 8.53 -7.22 1.03
N GLY A 233 7.53 -7.65 1.80
CA GLY A 233 7.55 -8.98 2.42
C GLY A 233 7.21 -10.09 1.43
N ASN A 234 6.49 -9.75 0.35
CA ASN A 234 6.10 -10.71 -0.67
C ASN A 234 7.29 -11.16 -1.52
N ILE A 235 8.34 -10.35 -1.69
CA ILE A 235 9.44 -10.69 -2.63
C ILE A 235 10.26 -11.92 -2.19
N PRO A 236 10.72 -12.05 -0.93
CA PRO A 236 11.44 -13.27 -0.52
C PRO A 236 10.59 -14.53 -0.65
N LEU A 237 9.31 -14.45 -0.29
CA LEU A 237 8.39 -15.58 -0.44
C LEU A 237 8.09 -15.88 -1.92
N ALA A 238 7.94 -14.84 -2.76
CA ALA A 238 7.80 -14.95 -4.21
C ALA A 238 9.01 -15.65 -4.85
N ALA A 239 10.22 -15.31 -4.42
CA ALA A 239 11.46 -15.96 -4.83
C ALA A 239 11.42 -17.45 -4.50
N LEU A 240 11.03 -17.79 -3.27
CA LEU A 240 10.91 -19.18 -2.86
C LEU A 240 9.85 -19.93 -3.67
N LEU A 241 8.67 -19.35 -3.85
CA LEU A 241 7.59 -19.95 -4.64
C LEU A 241 8.04 -20.24 -6.07
N PHE A 242 8.70 -19.26 -6.70
CA PHE A 242 9.21 -19.44 -8.05
C PHE A 242 10.30 -20.52 -8.13
N GLY A 243 11.25 -20.52 -7.19
CA GLY A 243 12.29 -21.56 -7.09
C GLY A 243 11.75 -22.96 -6.79
N LYS A 244 10.48 -23.08 -6.40
CA LYS A 244 9.78 -24.34 -6.13
C LYS A 244 8.81 -24.76 -7.24
N GLY A 245 8.83 -24.05 -8.37
CA GLY A 245 8.05 -24.40 -9.56
C GLY A 245 6.67 -23.77 -9.61
N VAL A 246 6.39 -22.69 -8.87
CA VAL A 246 5.21 -21.87 -9.14
C VAL A 246 5.42 -21.07 -10.42
N SER A 247 4.39 -21.00 -11.28
CA SER A 247 4.49 -20.27 -12.55
C SER A 247 4.87 -18.80 -12.37
N PHE A 248 5.54 -18.23 -13.39
CA PHE A 248 5.84 -16.80 -13.46
C PHE A 248 4.59 -15.94 -13.22
N ALA A 249 3.44 -16.32 -13.79
CA ALA A 249 2.20 -15.58 -13.64
C ALA A 249 1.69 -15.57 -12.19
N GLY A 250 1.72 -16.72 -11.52
CA GLY A 250 1.33 -16.84 -10.12
C GLY A 250 2.22 -16.02 -9.19
N VAL A 251 3.52 -16.01 -9.46
CA VAL A 251 4.50 -15.22 -8.70
C VAL A 251 4.28 -13.72 -8.93
N MET A 252 4.07 -13.28 -10.18
CA MET A 252 3.72 -11.88 -10.47
C MET A 252 2.41 -11.46 -9.80
N ALA A 253 1.39 -12.32 -9.84
CA ALA A 253 0.12 -12.11 -9.15
C ALA A 253 0.32 -11.98 -7.63
N PHE A 254 1.20 -12.81 -7.05
CA PHE A 254 1.56 -12.73 -5.64
C PHE A 254 2.28 -11.42 -5.30
N ILE A 255 3.21 -10.95 -6.14
CA ILE A 255 3.93 -9.68 -5.92
C ILE A 255 2.96 -8.48 -5.95
N PHE A 256 2.06 -8.41 -6.94
CA PHE A 256 1.09 -7.32 -7.11
C PHE A 256 -0.06 -7.31 -6.10
N SER A 257 -0.18 -8.34 -5.28
CA SER A 257 -1.31 -8.50 -4.35
C SER A 257 -1.21 -7.63 -3.08
N ASP A 258 -0.19 -6.78 -2.95
CA ASP A 258 0.05 -5.95 -1.77
C ASP A 258 -1.08 -4.96 -1.42
N LEU A 259 -1.87 -4.57 -2.42
CA LEU A 259 -3.08 -3.75 -2.25
C LEU A 259 -4.37 -4.58 -2.11
N VAL A 260 -4.27 -5.90 -2.25
CA VAL A 260 -5.35 -6.88 -2.13
C VAL A 260 -5.13 -7.71 -0.86
N VAL A 261 -4.90 -7.03 0.27
CA VAL A 261 -4.74 -7.66 1.59
C VAL A 261 -5.78 -7.15 2.59
N PHE A 262 -6.09 -7.94 3.61
CA PHE A 262 -7.14 -7.62 4.56
C PHE A 262 -6.96 -6.26 5.29
N PRO A 263 -5.76 -5.88 5.77
CA PRO A 263 -5.57 -4.56 6.39
C PRO A 263 -5.90 -3.41 5.44
N VAL A 264 -5.50 -3.54 4.16
CA VAL A 264 -5.77 -2.55 3.12
C VAL A 264 -7.27 -2.45 2.85
N LEU A 265 -7.97 -3.58 2.73
CA LEU A 265 -9.44 -3.62 2.61
C LEU A 265 -10.11 -2.89 3.79
N ARG A 266 -9.65 -3.13 5.02
CA ARG A 266 -10.25 -2.51 6.21
C ARG A 266 -9.98 -1.00 6.26
N ILE A 267 -8.79 -0.55 5.90
CA ILE A 267 -8.45 0.88 5.86
C ILE A 267 -9.25 1.58 4.75
N ASN A 268 -9.37 0.99 3.57
CA ASN A 268 -10.24 1.49 2.51
C ASN A 268 -11.71 1.54 2.96
N ALA A 269 -12.18 0.57 3.75
CA ALA A 269 -13.54 0.59 4.31
C ALA A 269 -13.73 1.73 5.32
N ARG A 270 -12.69 2.05 6.10
CA ARG A 270 -12.68 3.19 7.01
C ARG A 270 -12.65 4.53 6.26
N TYR A 271 -12.01 4.61 5.10
CA TYR A 271 -11.93 5.83 4.30
C TYR A 271 -13.15 6.05 3.41
N TYR A 272 -13.56 5.05 2.64
CA TYR A 272 -14.57 5.20 1.59
C TYR A 272 -15.90 4.51 1.92
N GLY A 273 -15.94 3.66 2.95
CA GLY A 273 -17.06 2.79 3.29
C GLY A 273 -16.92 1.39 2.70
N TRP A 274 -17.53 0.40 3.35
CA TRP A 274 -17.41 -1.03 2.98
C TRP A 274 -17.76 -1.35 1.53
N LYS A 275 -18.85 -0.79 1.00
CA LYS A 275 -19.26 -1.04 -0.39
C LYS A 275 -18.20 -0.58 -1.39
N MET A 276 -17.60 0.58 -1.15
CA MET A 276 -16.54 1.10 -2.02
C MET A 276 -15.24 0.32 -1.83
N SER A 277 -14.94 -0.09 -0.60
CA SER A 277 -13.74 -0.89 -0.32
C SER A 277 -13.75 -2.26 -1.00
N LEU A 278 -14.88 -2.98 -0.94
CA LEU A 278 -15.05 -4.24 -1.65
C LEU A 278 -15.00 -4.05 -3.18
N PHE A 279 -15.52 -2.93 -3.67
CA PHE A 279 -15.39 -2.58 -5.08
C PHE A 279 -13.93 -2.35 -5.47
N ILE A 280 -13.15 -1.62 -4.66
CA ILE A 280 -11.70 -1.42 -4.89
C ILE A 280 -10.98 -2.77 -4.88
N LEU A 281 -11.28 -3.63 -3.89
CA LEU A 281 -10.70 -4.97 -3.81
C LEU A 281 -10.97 -5.77 -5.08
N PHE A 282 -12.23 -5.83 -5.52
CA PHE A 282 -12.62 -6.53 -6.75
C PHE A 282 -11.93 -5.94 -7.98
N LEU A 283 -11.92 -4.60 -8.12
CA LEU A 283 -11.26 -3.90 -9.22
C LEU A 283 -9.77 -4.28 -9.31
N LEU A 284 -9.04 -4.18 -8.19
CA LEU A 284 -7.61 -4.47 -8.14
C LEU A 284 -7.33 -5.95 -8.37
N PHE A 285 -8.14 -6.84 -7.78
CA PHE A 285 -8.02 -8.28 -7.97
C PHE A 285 -8.24 -8.68 -9.43
N THR A 286 -9.29 -8.18 -10.08
CA THR A 286 -9.54 -8.44 -11.52
C THR A 286 -8.45 -7.85 -12.39
N ALA A 287 -7.98 -6.62 -12.10
CA ALA A 287 -6.90 -6.01 -12.86
C ALA A 287 -5.59 -6.79 -12.73
N LEU A 288 -5.30 -7.30 -11.54
CA LEU A 288 -4.12 -8.12 -11.25
C LEU A 288 -4.16 -9.46 -12.01
N ILE A 289 -5.32 -10.13 -12.06
CA ILE A 289 -5.49 -11.36 -12.85
C ILE A 289 -5.19 -11.06 -14.32
N GLY A 290 -5.82 -10.03 -14.87
CA GLY A 290 -5.61 -9.64 -16.27
C GLY A 290 -4.15 -9.25 -16.55
N THR A 291 -3.50 -8.57 -15.61
CA THR A 291 -2.10 -8.16 -15.72
C THR A 291 -1.16 -9.35 -15.75
N SER A 292 -1.36 -10.28 -14.82
CA SER A 292 -0.50 -11.45 -14.67
C SER A 292 -0.63 -12.40 -15.88
N LEU A 293 -1.85 -12.59 -16.39
CA LEU A 293 -2.10 -13.33 -17.63
C LEU A 293 -1.42 -12.65 -18.83
N ALA A 294 -1.62 -11.34 -18.99
CA ALA A 294 -1.04 -10.59 -20.10
C ALA A 294 0.49 -10.64 -20.08
N LEU A 295 1.11 -10.47 -18.91
CA LEU A 295 2.56 -10.59 -18.76
C LEU A 295 3.06 -11.98 -19.10
N HIS A 296 2.43 -13.03 -18.56
CA HIS A 296 2.87 -14.39 -18.76
C HIS A 296 2.89 -14.77 -20.24
N TYR A 297 1.77 -14.57 -20.94
CA TYR A 297 1.70 -14.88 -22.37
C TYR A 297 2.56 -13.95 -23.23
N SER A 298 2.74 -12.68 -22.84
CA SER A 298 3.67 -11.81 -23.55
C SER A 298 5.12 -12.32 -23.43
N PHE A 299 5.54 -12.72 -22.23
CA PHE A 299 6.90 -13.21 -22.00
C PHE A 299 7.13 -14.57 -22.65
N ASP A 300 6.13 -15.44 -22.64
CA ASP A 300 6.12 -16.72 -23.34
C ASP A 300 6.27 -16.52 -24.86
N LEU A 301 5.49 -15.60 -25.45
CA LEU A 301 5.59 -15.25 -26.88
C LEU A 301 6.98 -14.73 -27.28
N PHE A 302 7.66 -14.01 -26.38
CA PHE A 302 9.02 -13.52 -26.63
C PHE A 302 10.11 -14.55 -26.25
N GLY A 303 9.74 -15.71 -25.68
CA GLY A 303 10.69 -16.73 -25.23
C GLY A 303 11.59 -16.26 -24.08
N ILE A 304 11.13 -15.29 -23.28
CA ILE A 304 11.90 -14.67 -22.18
C ILE A 304 11.35 -15.05 -20.80
N LEU A 305 10.59 -16.14 -20.70
CA LEU A 305 10.16 -16.64 -19.40
C LEU A 305 11.38 -16.93 -18.50
N PRO A 306 11.35 -16.51 -17.23
CA PRO A 306 12.46 -16.76 -16.31
C PRO A 306 12.61 -18.26 -16.04
N ASP A 307 13.86 -18.66 -15.81
CA ASP A 307 14.19 -20.03 -15.40
C ASP A 307 14.24 -20.12 -13.86
N PRO A 308 13.49 -21.04 -13.22
CA PRO A 308 13.50 -21.23 -11.77
C PRO A 308 14.90 -21.45 -11.16
N SER A 309 15.86 -21.98 -11.92
CA SER A 309 17.25 -22.19 -11.47
C SER A 309 18.02 -20.89 -11.20
N GLN A 310 17.52 -19.74 -11.69
CA GLN A 310 18.15 -18.43 -11.51
C GLN A 310 17.87 -17.81 -10.13
N VAL A 311 16.94 -18.39 -9.36
CA VAL A 311 16.53 -17.87 -8.05
C VAL A 311 17.63 -18.06 -7.02
N LYS A 312 17.98 -16.99 -6.31
CA LYS A 312 18.86 -17.04 -5.15
C LYS A 312 18.04 -16.95 -3.87
N ILE A 313 17.88 -18.07 -3.16
CA ILE A 313 17.30 -18.09 -1.83
C ILE A 313 18.39 -17.61 -0.85
N GLN A 314 18.37 -16.33 -0.48
CA GLN A 314 19.25 -15.78 0.54
C GLN A 314 18.55 -15.70 1.89
N ASP A 315 19.30 -15.98 2.96
CA ASP A 315 18.84 -15.76 4.32
C ASP A 315 18.60 -14.27 4.56
N SER A 316 17.34 -13.95 4.86
CA SER A 316 16.91 -12.58 5.14
C SER A 316 17.45 -12.15 6.49
N THR A 317 18.47 -11.29 6.48
CA THR A 317 19.01 -10.66 7.69
C THR A 317 18.14 -9.45 8.07
N TYR A 318 17.24 -9.64 9.04
CA TYR A 318 16.18 -8.69 9.41
C TYR A 318 16.65 -7.40 10.12
N PHE A 319 17.92 -7.29 10.51
CA PHE A 319 18.48 -6.09 11.11
C PHE A 319 19.84 -5.78 10.49
N LYS A 320 19.94 -4.63 9.80
CA LYS A 320 21.17 -4.10 9.22
C LYS A 320 21.26 -2.61 9.52
N ILE A 321 22.49 -2.11 9.72
CA ILE A 321 22.78 -0.68 9.74
C ILE A 321 22.95 -0.25 8.29
N ASP A 322 21.83 0.07 7.65
CA ASP A 322 21.74 0.49 6.26
C ASP A 322 21.08 1.88 6.14
N TYR A 323 20.84 2.34 4.91
CA TYR A 323 20.13 3.60 4.66
C TYR A 323 18.75 3.63 5.34
N THR A 324 18.07 2.48 5.43
CA THR A 324 16.76 2.35 6.06
C THR A 324 16.83 2.64 7.56
N PHE A 325 17.88 2.20 8.26
CA PHE A 325 18.12 2.56 9.66
C PHE A 325 18.25 4.07 9.86
N PHE A 326 19.06 4.75 9.05
CA PHE A 326 19.23 6.20 9.13
C PHE A 326 17.96 6.97 8.78
N LEU A 327 17.24 6.55 7.73
CA LEU A 327 15.94 7.12 7.38
C LEU A 327 14.93 6.99 8.53
N ASN A 328 14.89 5.83 9.21
CA ASN A 328 14.02 5.65 10.37
C ASN A 328 14.32 6.67 11.48
N ILE A 329 15.59 6.91 11.80
CA ILE A 329 15.99 7.92 12.80
C ILE A 329 15.56 9.32 12.37
N VAL A 330 15.85 9.71 11.12
CA VAL A 330 15.52 11.03 10.58
C VAL A 330 14.00 11.26 10.63
N PHE A 331 13.20 10.32 10.16
CA PHE A 331 11.75 10.47 10.14
C PHE A 331 11.11 10.39 11.53
N LEU A 332 11.72 9.66 12.48
CA LEU A 332 11.34 9.73 13.89
C LEU A 332 11.61 11.11 14.48
N ALA A 333 12.75 11.74 14.18
CA ALA A 333 13.06 13.10 14.61
C ALA A 333 12.08 14.12 14.00
N ILE A 334 11.74 13.98 12.71
CA ILE A 334 10.73 14.81 12.04
C ILE A 334 9.36 14.63 12.71
N SER A 335 8.96 13.39 13.02
CA SER A 335 7.70 13.10 13.72
C SER A 335 7.67 13.75 15.09
N ALA A 336 8.75 13.65 15.86
CA ALA A 336 8.87 14.27 17.17
C ALA A 336 8.77 15.80 17.07
N TYR A 337 9.43 16.40 16.08
CA TYR A 337 9.35 17.83 15.82
C TYR A 337 7.93 18.29 15.44
N LEU A 338 7.24 17.56 14.56
CA LEU A 338 5.85 17.86 14.20
C LEU A 338 4.94 17.80 15.43
N VAL A 339 5.06 16.73 16.23
CA VAL A 339 4.28 16.58 17.47
C VAL A 339 4.57 17.72 18.45
N TYR A 340 5.84 18.07 18.64
CA TYR A 340 6.24 19.22 19.47
C TYR A 340 5.61 20.53 18.97
N LEU A 341 5.70 20.81 17.67
CA LEU A 341 5.21 22.04 17.07
C LEU A 341 3.67 22.14 17.15
N GLY A 342 2.95 21.05 16.88
CA GLY A 342 1.49 21.02 16.86
C GLY A 342 0.80 20.97 18.23
N PHE A 343 1.45 20.42 19.26
CA PHE A 343 0.82 20.19 20.57
C PHE A 343 1.48 20.94 21.74
N PHE A 344 2.76 21.30 21.63
CA PHE A 344 3.48 21.99 22.71
C PHE A 344 3.71 23.47 22.40
N LYS A 345 4.17 23.81 21.18
CA LYS A 345 4.49 25.19 20.79
C LYS A 345 3.26 26.02 20.38
N LYS A 346 2.32 25.44 19.63
CA LYS A 346 1.12 26.13 19.14
C LYS A 346 -0.19 25.47 19.59
N LYS A 347 -0.58 25.74 20.83
CA LYS A 347 -1.82 25.21 21.43
C LYS A 347 -3.08 25.90 20.90
N ASP A 348 -3.02 27.20 20.57
CA ASP A 348 -4.15 28.04 20.12
C ASP A 348 -4.63 27.80 18.68
N VAL A 349 -4.06 26.84 17.96
CA VAL A 349 -4.56 26.51 16.61
C VAL A 349 -5.80 25.65 16.78
N ASP A 350 -6.96 26.27 16.76
CA ASP A 350 -8.23 25.57 16.99
C ASP A 350 -8.42 24.45 15.96
N HIS A 351 -8.79 23.27 16.44
CA HIS A 351 -9.16 22.13 15.61
C HIS A 351 -10.19 21.33 16.39
N GLN A 352 -11.46 21.53 16.05
CA GLN A 352 -12.55 20.72 16.58
C GLN A 352 -12.34 19.28 16.12
N MET A 353 -12.06 18.38 17.07
CA MET A 353 -12.02 16.94 16.79
C MET A 353 -13.45 16.49 16.47
N SER A 354 -13.76 16.34 15.19
CA SER A 354 -15.02 15.75 14.78
C SER A 354 -15.05 14.26 15.17
N GLU A 355 -16.19 13.81 15.72
CA GLU A 355 -16.38 12.40 16.05
C GLU A 355 -16.29 11.54 14.78
N MET A 356 -15.44 10.51 14.87
CA MET A 356 -15.18 9.59 13.78
C MET A 356 -16.47 8.85 13.37
N ALA A 357 -16.57 8.54 12.07
CA ALA A 357 -17.65 7.76 11.46
C ALA A 357 -18.09 6.54 12.30
N PRO A 358 -19.39 6.17 12.28
CA PRO A 358 -19.97 5.20 13.21
C PRO A 358 -19.23 3.86 13.14
N LYS A 359 -18.63 3.51 14.27
CA LYS A 359 -17.80 2.32 14.46
C LYS A 359 -18.72 1.13 14.73
N SER A 360 -18.39 -0.04 14.20
CA SER A 360 -18.74 -1.26 14.93
C SER A 360 -17.86 -1.25 16.18
N GLU A 361 -18.42 -0.81 17.31
CA GLU A 361 -17.69 -0.70 18.58
C GLU A 361 -17.02 -2.03 18.97
N LEU A 362 -17.70 -3.14 18.68
CA LEU A 362 -17.23 -4.50 18.93
C LEU A 362 -15.91 -4.80 18.18
N LEU A 363 -15.89 -4.57 16.87
CA LEU A 363 -14.72 -4.83 16.04
C LEU A 363 -13.55 -3.93 16.45
N GLU A 364 -13.82 -2.67 16.78
CA GLU A 364 -12.77 -1.74 17.21
C GLU A 364 -12.21 -2.07 18.60
N ARG A 365 -13.05 -2.60 19.50
CA ARG A 365 -12.63 -3.06 20.82
C ARG A 365 -11.78 -4.32 20.72
N ILE A 366 -12.22 -5.31 19.93
CA ILE A 366 -11.45 -6.54 19.64
C ILE A 366 -10.06 -6.18 19.13
N LEU A 367 -9.97 -5.31 18.12
CA LEU A 367 -8.66 -4.94 17.56
C LEU A 367 -7.79 -4.10 18.49
N LYS A 368 -8.38 -3.30 19.37
CA LYS A 368 -7.59 -2.57 20.37
C LYS A 368 -6.89 -3.55 21.32
N TYR A 369 -7.61 -4.57 21.81
CA TYR A 369 -7.02 -5.60 22.66
C TYR A 369 -6.06 -6.51 21.89
N ALA A 370 -6.38 -6.87 20.65
CA ALA A 370 -5.46 -7.62 19.79
C ALA A 370 -4.15 -6.87 19.57
N ALA A 371 -4.19 -5.56 19.31
CA ALA A 371 -2.99 -4.74 19.16
C ALA A 371 -2.16 -4.68 20.45
N TYR A 372 -2.80 -4.58 21.63
CA TYR A 372 -2.07 -4.64 22.91
C TYR A 372 -1.43 -6.01 23.15
N LEU A 373 -2.12 -7.10 22.80
CA LEU A 373 -1.57 -8.44 22.86
C LEU A 373 -0.38 -8.61 21.92
N CYS A 374 -0.44 -8.03 20.71
CA CYS A 374 0.69 -7.99 19.78
C CYS A 374 1.90 -7.28 20.37
N TYR A 375 1.71 -6.14 21.06
CA TYR A 375 2.80 -5.45 21.75
C TYR A 375 3.37 -6.26 22.91
N ALA A 376 2.51 -6.90 23.71
CA ALA A 376 2.96 -7.78 24.79
C ALA A 376 3.77 -8.97 24.25
N TRP A 377 3.34 -9.57 23.14
CA TRP A 377 4.06 -10.64 22.45
C TRP A 377 5.43 -10.19 21.96
N LEU A 378 5.50 -9.05 21.26
CA LEU A 378 6.77 -8.50 20.76
C LEU A 378 7.73 -8.12 21.89
N ALA A 379 7.23 -7.52 22.97
CA ALA A 379 8.02 -7.20 24.16
C ALA A 379 8.53 -8.48 24.83
N GLY A 380 7.69 -9.50 24.98
CA GLY A 380 8.08 -10.80 25.51
C GLY A 380 9.16 -11.47 24.67
N GLY A 381 9.01 -11.47 23.34
CA GLY A 381 10.02 -12.01 22.41
C GLY A 381 11.35 -11.26 22.49
N LEU A 382 11.34 -9.93 22.62
CA LEU A 382 12.56 -9.14 22.84
C LEU A 382 13.22 -9.48 24.17
N ILE A 383 12.45 -9.56 25.26
CA ILE A 383 12.96 -9.92 26.59
C ILE A 383 13.60 -11.31 26.57
N VAL A 384 12.92 -12.30 25.98
CA VAL A 384 13.46 -13.66 25.82
C VAL A 384 14.75 -13.65 25.01
N LYS A 385 14.79 -12.92 23.89
CA LYS A 385 16.00 -12.79 23.07
C LYS A 385 17.17 -12.17 23.83
N PHE A 386 16.93 -11.21 24.72
CA PHE A 386 18.00 -10.57 25.50
C PHE A 386 18.39 -11.33 26.77
N LEU A 387 17.52 -12.22 27.29
CA LEU A 387 17.77 -12.98 28.52
C LEU A 387 18.23 -14.42 28.28
N ILE A 388 17.91 -15.02 27.13
CA ILE A 388 18.12 -16.44 26.84
C ILE A 388 19.13 -16.66 25.68
N GLN A 389 19.55 -15.61 24.96
CA GLN A 389 20.61 -15.68 23.94
C GLN A 389 21.87 -14.93 24.34
#